data_AF-R7D2H1-F1
#
_entry.id   AF-R7D2H1-F1
#
_cell.length_a   1.000
_cell.length_b   1.000
_cell.length_c   1.000
_cell.angle_alpha   90.00
_cell.angle_beta   90.00
_cell.angle_gamma   90.00
#
_symmetry.space_group_name_H-M   'P 1'
#
loop_
_entity.id
_entity.type
_entity.pdbx_description
1 polymer ?
#
loop_
_entity_poly.entity_id
_entity_poly.type
_entity_poly.pdbx_seq_one_letter_code
_entity_poly.pdbx_strand_id
1 'polypeptide(L)'
;MTNQKWEPDNRDNVAAIQSLYVIPKDRGKHTLAARESVLIVNNAQNYKATNATSFDLTGADFEWYNESTVSSMMDVDNPDVPNMDVWISNSMTIYILNVQMNHGFVLVSLPADLTAASFVDNEAYLWSGTRSWQVASTGRDFSTKFNYQAVPNAWVIDAVVIGTKEGFAYNPFGSALDAGFTYCAVNSDDTSRYGKAVRRKANTDGTLVDTNNSTNDFEPAVAASLAK
;
A
#
# COMPACT_ATOMS: atom_id res chain seq x y z
N MET A 1 -12.54 1.26 19.05
CA MET A 1 -13.76 1.14 18.21
C MET A 1 -13.87 -0.33 17.83
N THR A 2 -14.92 -1.05 18.20
CA THR A 2 -14.96 -2.52 18.06
C THR A 2 -16.01 -3.07 17.09
N ASN A 3 -16.88 -2.25 16.50
CA ASN A 3 -17.96 -2.70 15.61
C ASN A 3 -18.11 -1.82 14.35
N GLN A 4 -17.12 -1.77 13.45
CA GLN A 4 -17.33 -1.15 12.13
C GLN A 4 -18.16 -2.08 11.24
N LYS A 5 -19.21 -1.54 10.63
CA LYS A 5 -20.09 -2.23 9.68
C LYS A 5 -20.17 -1.45 8.38
N TRP A 6 -20.01 -2.16 7.27
CA TRP A 6 -20.10 -1.63 5.91
C TRP A 6 -21.38 -2.13 5.25
N GLU A 7 -22.14 -1.24 4.61
CA GLU A 7 -23.39 -1.59 3.95
C GLU A 7 -23.48 -0.94 2.56
N PRO A 8 -23.40 -1.72 1.46
CA PRO A 8 -23.05 -3.14 1.44
C PRO A 8 -21.58 -3.37 1.83
N ASP A 9 -21.28 -4.46 2.51
CA ASP A 9 -19.92 -4.95 2.66
C ASP A 9 -19.51 -5.70 1.39
N ASN A 10 -18.56 -5.15 0.63
CA ASN A 10 -18.15 -5.69 -0.66
C ASN A 10 -16.68 -6.15 -0.68
N ARG A 11 -16.04 -6.24 0.49
CA ARG A 11 -14.60 -6.57 0.60
C ARG A 11 -14.24 -7.95 0.06
N ASP A 12 -15.19 -8.87 0.01
CA ASP A 12 -15.01 -10.20 -0.58
C ASP A 12 -14.94 -10.17 -2.12
N ASN A 13 -15.41 -9.09 -2.76
CA ASN A 13 -15.41 -8.97 -4.22
C ASN A 13 -14.48 -7.87 -4.75
N VAL A 14 -14.21 -6.83 -3.95
CA VAL A 14 -13.40 -5.68 -4.38
C VAL A 14 -12.43 -5.21 -3.29
N ALA A 15 -11.30 -4.65 -3.73
CA ALA A 15 -10.33 -3.97 -2.89
C ALA A 15 -10.45 -2.45 -3.09
N ALA A 16 -10.73 -1.71 -2.01
CA ALA A 16 -10.81 -0.26 -2.04
C ALA A 16 -9.43 0.37 -2.27
N ILE A 17 -9.38 1.38 -3.13
CA ILE A 17 -8.17 2.05 -3.58
C ILE A 17 -8.21 3.51 -3.14
N GLN A 18 -7.22 3.90 -2.34
CA GLN A 18 -7.01 5.29 -1.96
C GLN A 18 -5.98 5.99 -2.84
N SER A 19 -4.96 5.25 -3.32
CA SER A 19 -3.96 5.74 -4.25
C SER A 19 -3.52 4.59 -5.15
N LEU A 20 -3.32 4.87 -6.43
CA LEU A 20 -2.98 3.90 -7.46
C LEU A 20 -1.90 4.49 -8.37
N TYR A 21 -0.72 3.90 -8.29
CA TYR A 21 0.42 4.19 -9.12
C TYR A 21 0.65 2.99 -10.03
N VAL A 22 0.82 3.24 -11.32
CA VAL A 22 0.83 2.20 -12.35
C VAL A 22 2.17 2.23 -13.08
N ILE A 23 2.81 1.07 -13.23
CA ILE A 23 4.00 0.96 -14.07
C ILE A 23 3.58 1.29 -15.51
N PRO A 24 4.20 2.30 -16.18
CA PRO A 24 3.74 2.78 -17.47
C PRO A 24 3.71 1.68 -18.54
N LYS A 25 2.67 1.72 -19.38
CA LYS A 25 2.40 0.70 -20.41
C LYS A 25 3.45 0.71 -21.52
N ASP A 26 4.15 1.82 -21.72
CA ASP A 26 5.24 1.93 -22.67
C ASP A 26 6.53 1.33 -22.10
N ARG A 27 6.57 0.00 -22.06
CA ARG A 27 7.69 -0.84 -22.55
C ARG A 27 7.52 -2.26 -22.02
N GLY A 28 7.17 -3.19 -22.91
CA GLY A 28 7.50 -4.62 -22.75
C GLY A 28 9.01 -4.92 -22.64
N LYS A 29 9.80 -4.01 -22.05
CA LYS A 29 11.16 -4.18 -21.54
C LYS A 29 11.17 -4.56 -20.06
N HIS A 30 10.10 -4.31 -19.31
CA HIS A 30 10.02 -4.66 -17.89
C HIS A 30 9.48 -6.08 -17.72
N THR A 31 10.24 -7.05 -18.22
CA THR A 31 10.02 -8.46 -17.92
C THR A 31 10.84 -8.82 -16.71
N LEU A 32 10.24 -9.48 -15.72
CA LEU A 32 10.98 -10.07 -14.61
C LEU A 32 11.21 -11.54 -14.89
N ALA A 33 12.48 -11.96 -14.91
CA ALA A 33 12.80 -13.37 -14.86
C ALA A 33 12.41 -13.94 -13.49
N ALA A 34 12.29 -15.26 -13.41
CA ALA A 34 12.04 -15.92 -12.13
C ALA A 34 13.11 -15.53 -11.10
N ARG A 35 12.68 -15.10 -9.91
CA ARG A 35 13.51 -14.63 -8.78
C ARG A 35 14.14 -13.24 -8.96
N GLU A 36 13.81 -12.49 -10.00
CA GLU A 36 14.13 -11.07 -10.04
C GLU A 36 13.14 -10.27 -9.19
N SER A 37 13.51 -9.02 -8.88
CA SER A 37 12.72 -8.11 -8.05
C SER A 37 12.71 -6.74 -8.70
N VAL A 38 11.64 -5.98 -8.46
CA VAL A 38 11.53 -4.56 -8.81
C VAL A 38 11.53 -3.78 -7.52
N LEU A 39 12.39 -2.78 -7.43
CA LEU A 39 12.42 -1.80 -6.37
C LEU A 39 11.64 -0.56 -6.80
N ILE A 40 10.50 -0.35 -6.14
CA ILE A 40 9.68 0.85 -6.31
C ILE A 40 9.82 1.70 -5.04
N VAL A 41 10.06 3.00 -5.20
CA VAL A 41 10.28 3.93 -4.09
C VAL A 41 9.38 5.17 -4.19
N ASN A 42 9.10 5.80 -3.06
CA ASN A 42 8.37 7.07 -3.04
C ASN A 42 9.16 8.21 -3.67
N ASN A 43 10.48 8.21 -3.46
CA ASN A 43 11.36 9.23 -4.00
C ASN A 43 12.79 8.69 -4.04
N ALA A 44 13.39 8.65 -5.23
CA ALA A 44 14.63 7.96 -5.54
C ALA A 44 15.87 8.83 -5.25
N GLN A 45 16.01 9.25 -3.99
CA GLN A 45 17.15 10.07 -3.54
C GLN A 45 18.22 9.27 -2.80
N ASN A 46 19.41 9.85 -2.72
CA ASN A 46 20.46 9.37 -1.82
C ASN A 46 20.24 9.90 -0.39
N TYR A 47 19.44 9.19 0.40
CA TYR A 47 19.23 9.53 1.80
C TYR A 47 20.42 9.16 2.70
N LYS A 48 21.34 8.30 2.24
CA LYS A 48 22.59 8.01 2.95
C LYS A 48 23.48 9.25 3.10
N ALA A 49 23.43 10.18 2.15
CA ALA A 49 24.20 11.41 2.18
C ALA A 49 23.86 12.32 3.39
N THR A 50 22.62 12.30 3.86
CA THR A 50 22.15 13.11 5.00
C THR A 50 21.96 12.29 6.28
N ASN A 51 21.70 10.99 6.15
CA ASN A 51 21.58 10.06 7.27
C ASN A 51 22.26 8.73 6.92
N ALA A 52 23.43 8.47 7.51
CA ALA A 52 24.24 7.28 7.22
C ALA A 52 23.53 5.94 7.49
N THR A 53 22.49 5.91 8.33
CA THR A 53 21.68 4.70 8.58
C THR A 53 20.49 4.56 7.63
N SER A 54 20.34 5.45 6.65
CA SER A 54 19.30 5.42 5.64
C SER A 54 19.74 4.65 4.39
N PHE A 55 19.02 4.81 3.28
CA PHE A 55 19.25 4.10 2.02
C PHE A 55 19.69 5.05 0.91
N ASP A 56 20.51 4.53 0.00
CA ASP A 56 20.71 5.15 -1.30
C ASP A 56 19.69 4.52 -2.26
N LEU A 57 18.68 5.29 -2.66
CA LEU A 57 17.56 4.84 -3.49
C LEU A 57 17.66 5.37 -4.93
N THR A 58 18.79 5.98 -5.31
CA THR A 58 19.00 6.53 -6.66
C THR A 58 19.03 5.48 -7.77
N GLY A 59 19.19 4.20 -7.41
CA GLY A 59 19.16 3.06 -8.33
C GLY A 59 17.87 2.25 -8.28
N ALA A 60 16.75 2.83 -7.82
CA ALA A 60 15.44 2.18 -7.89
C ALA A 60 15.01 1.93 -9.34
N ASP A 61 14.18 0.92 -9.56
CA ASP A 61 13.64 0.61 -10.89
C ASP A 61 12.55 1.59 -11.30
N PHE A 62 11.76 2.05 -10.33
CA PHE A 62 10.75 3.07 -10.48
C PHE A 62 10.63 3.93 -9.23
N GLU A 63 10.18 5.16 -9.44
CA GLU A 63 9.61 5.98 -8.37
C GLU A 63 8.21 6.45 -8.74
N TRP A 64 7.47 7.00 -7.78
CA TRP A 64 6.30 7.82 -8.11
C TRP A 64 6.56 9.27 -7.73
N TYR A 65 6.39 10.16 -8.70
CA TYR A 65 6.51 11.59 -8.50
C TYR A 65 5.14 12.24 -8.46
N ASN A 66 4.83 12.90 -7.34
CA ASN A 66 3.61 13.69 -7.19
C ASN A 66 3.91 15.18 -7.39
N GLU A 67 3.53 15.71 -8.56
CA GLU A 67 3.59 17.15 -8.81
C GLU A 67 2.83 17.93 -7.73
N SER A 68 3.56 18.70 -6.94
CA SER A 68 2.97 19.53 -5.90
C SER A 68 2.69 20.93 -6.40
N THR A 69 1.50 21.43 -6.07
CA THR A 69 1.15 22.85 -6.23
C THR A 69 1.45 23.68 -4.98
N VAL A 70 1.99 23.06 -3.92
CA VAL A 70 2.28 23.69 -2.63
C VAL A 70 3.79 23.74 -2.42
N SER A 71 4.37 24.94 -2.54
CA SER A 71 5.83 25.13 -2.52
C SER A 71 6.54 24.65 -1.26
N SER A 72 5.84 24.56 -0.12
CA SER A 72 6.41 24.02 1.13
C SER A 72 6.37 22.50 1.24
N MET A 73 5.73 21.81 0.29
CA MET A 73 5.50 20.35 0.29
C MET A 73 5.79 19.76 -1.10
N MET A 74 6.86 20.23 -1.72
CA MET A 74 7.32 19.74 -3.02
C MET A 74 7.80 18.30 -2.90
N ASP A 75 7.46 17.51 -3.92
CA ASP A 75 8.15 16.26 -4.18
C ASP A 75 9.44 16.55 -4.97
N VAL A 76 10.42 15.66 -4.88
CA VAL A 76 11.70 15.79 -5.59
C VAL A 76 11.78 14.68 -6.62
N ASP A 77 11.81 15.04 -7.90
CA ASP A 77 11.94 14.09 -9.00
C ASP A 77 13.41 13.69 -9.22
N ASN A 78 13.69 12.40 -9.41
CA ASN A 78 14.97 11.93 -9.91
C ASN A 78 14.84 11.59 -11.41
N PRO A 79 15.32 12.45 -12.33
CA PRO A 79 15.13 12.26 -13.77
C PRO A 79 15.83 11.01 -14.33
N ASP A 80 16.75 10.38 -13.58
CA ASP A 80 17.43 9.15 -13.97
C ASP A 80 16.62 7.88 -13.61
N VAL A 81 15.56 8.00 -12.79
CA VAL A 81 14.66 6.91 -12.40
C VAL A 81 13.30 7.08 -13.07
N PRO A 82 12.76 6.07 -13.77
CA PRO A 82 11.45 6.18 -14.41
C PRO A 82 10.31 6.40 -13.41
N ASN A 83 9.43 7.34 -13.73
CA ASN A 83 8.22 7.62 -12.98
C ASN A 83 7.09 6.62 -13.28
N MET A 84 6.34 6.24 -12.25
CA MET A 84 5.05 5.56 -12.37
C MET A 84 3.94 6.54 -12.78
N ASP A 85 2.96 6.04 -13.53
CA ASP A 85 1.75 6.78 -13.85
C ASP A 85 0.87 6.93 -12.60
N VAL A 86 0.52 8.17 -12.25
CA VAL A 86 -0.40 8.45 -11.15
C VAL A 86 -1.84 8.39 -11.65
N TRP A 87 -2.53 7.28 -11.41
CA TRP A 87 -3.96 7.15 -11.77
C TRP A 87 -4.85 7.75 -10.69
N ILE A 88 -4.51 7.52 -9.43
CA ILE A 88 -5.22 8.05 -8.27
C ILE A 88 -4.21 8.48 -7.22
N SER A 89 -4.31 9.72 -6.75
CA SER A 89 -3.56 10.23 -5.61
C SER A 89 -4.52 10.77 -4.57
N ASN A 90 -4.29 10.44 -3.29
CA ASN A 90 -5.00 11.05 -2.18
C ASN A 90 -4.32 12.34 -1.67
N SER A 91 -3.28 12.80 -2.38
CA SER A 91 -2.44 13.94 -2.02
C SER A 91 -2.30 14.91 -3.20
N MET A 92 -2.41 16.21 -2.91
CA MET A 92 -2.06 17.29 -3.85
C MET A 92 -0.59 17.74 -3.72
N THR A 93 0.18 17.03 -2.89
CA THR A 93 1.59 17.29 -2.57
C THR A 93 2.37 15.97 -2.66
N ILE A 94 3.66 15.98 -2.28
CA ILE A 94 4.41 14.74 -2.04
C ILE A 94 3.54 13.73 -1.27
N TYR A 95 3.52 12.48 -1.74
CA TYR A 95 2.83 11.43 -1.01
C TYR A 95 3.66 11.06 0.23
N ILE A 96 3.07 11.27 1.40
CA ILE A 96 3.72 10.91 2.67
C ILE A 96 3.14 9.57 3.08
N LEU A 97 3.93 8.52 2.87
CA LEU A 97 3.61 7.18 3.37
C LEU A 97 3.35 7.25 4.88
N ASN A 98 2.23 6.65 5.30
CA ASN A 98 1.80 6.69 6.68
C ASN A 98 2.80 5.96 7.59
N VAL A 99 3.31 6.66 8.59
CA VAL A 99 4.25 6.10 9.58
C VAL A 99 3.56 5.51 10.82
N GLN A 100 2.22 5.49 10.86
CA GLN A 100 1.41 4.98 11.97
C GLN A 100 0.97 3.52 11.77
N MET A 101 1.38 2.88 10.67
CA MET A 101 1.14 1.46 10.39
C MET A 101 -0.37 1.12 10.34
N ASN A 102 -1.11 1.75 9.43
CA ASN A 102 -2.56 1.56 9.30
C ASN A 102 -3.02 1.46 7.83
N HIS A 103 -2.23 0.81 6.97
CA HIS A 103 -2.48 0.73 5.53
C HIS A 103 -2.53 -0.72 5.04
N GLY A 104 -3.38 -0.96 4.05
CA GLY A 104 -3.31 -2.15 3.20
C GLY A 104 -2.66 -1.79 1.87
N PHE A 105 -1.88 -2.70 1.32
CA PHE A 105 -1.25 -2.59 0.01
C PHE A 105 -1.77 -3.70 -0.88
N VAL A 106 -1.97 -3.42 -2.16
CA VAL A 106 -2.30 -4.42 -3.17
C VAL A 106 -1.40 -4.25 -4.38
N LEU A 107 -0.97 -5.37 -4.95
CA LEU A 107 -0.40 -5.43 -6.29
C LEU A 107 -1.49 -5.93 -7.23
N VAL A 108 -1.71 -5.21 -8.34
CA VAL A 108 -2.88 -5.43 -9.22
C VAL A 108 -2.43 -5.62 -10.66
N SER A 109 -2.95 -6.65 -11.33
CA SER A 109 -2.86 -6.82 -12.78
C SER A 109 -4.03 -6.13 -13.45
N LEU A 110 -3.81 -4.92 -13.97
CA LEU A 110 -4.86 -4.16 -14.66
C LEU A 110 -5.15 -4.74 -16.06
N PRO A 111 -6.40 -4.66 -16.56
CA PRO A 111 -6.71 -4.98 -17.95
C PRO A 111 -5.89 -4.13 -18.91
N ALA A 112 -5.42 -4.74 -20.00
CA ALA A 112 -4.47 -4.11 -20.92
C ALA A 112 -5.00 -2.85 -21.61
N ASP A 113 -6.32 -2.74 -21.81
CA ASP A 113 -7.01 -1.61 -22.42
C ASP A 113 -7.52 -0.57 -21.40
N LEU A 114 -7.40 -0.86 -20.10
CA LEU A 114 -7.80 0.07 -19.06
C LEU A 114 -6.83 1.26 -19.03
N THR A 115 -7.40 2.46 -18.93
CA THR A 115 -6.70 3.74 -18.76
C THR A 115 -7.15 4.40 -17.47
N ALA A 116 -6.36 5.36 -16.96
CA ALA A 116 -6.72 6.16 -15.78
C ALA A 116 -8.13 6.77 -15.91
N ALA A 117 -8.43 7.42 -17.05
CA ALA A 117 -9.74 8.02 -17.30
C ALA A 117 -10.87 6.98 -17.29
N SER A 118 -10.72 5.87 -18.02
CA SER A 118 -11.74 4.81 -18.06
C SER A 118 -11.93 4.05 -16.74
N PHE A 119 -10.95 4.14 -15.83
CA PHE A 119 -11.05 3.59 -14.48
C PHE A 119 -11.76 4.56 -13.54
N VAL A 120 -11.29 5.81 -13.47
CA VAL A 120 -11.79 6.83 -12.54
C VAL A 120 -13.22 7.27 -12.87
N ASP A 121 -13.58 7.38 -14.15
CA ASP A 121 -14.89 7.89 -14.57
C ASP A 121 -15.98 6.80 -14.63
N ASN A 122 -15.64 5.54 -14.33
CA ASN A 122 -16.56 4.41 -14.51
C ASN A 122 -17.12 3.90 -13.18
N GLU A 123 -18.44 3.99 -13.03
CA GLU A 123 -19.17 3.57 -11.83
C GLU A 123 -19.01 2.07 -11.51
N ALA A 124 -18.64 1.23 -12.47
CA ALA A 124 -18.35 -0.19 -12.25
C ALA A 124 -17.15 -0.42 -11.30
N TYR A 125 -16.29 0.59 -11.14
CA TYR A 125 -15.12 0.56 -10.26
C TYR A 125 -15.34 1.40 -8.99
N LEU A 126 -16.59 1.67 -8.62
CA LEU A 126 -16.93 2.35 -7.37
C LEU A 126 -17.54 1.36 -6.37
N TRP A 127 -17.04 1.42 -5.14
CA TRP A 127 -17.69 0.85 -3.97
C TRP A 127 -18.23 1.98 -3.11
N SER A 128 -19.56 2.11 -3.13
CA SER A 128 -20.31 3.13 -2.39
C SER A 128 -21.22 2.49 -1.36
N GLY A 129 -21.46 3.20 -0.25
CA GLY A 129 -22.35 2.71 0.79
C GLY A 129 -22.35 3.57 2.05
N THR A 130 -22.77 2.96 3.15
CA THR A 130 -22.72 3.56 4.49
C THR A 130 -21.80 2.74 5.39
N ARG A 131 -20.86 3.41 6.05
CA ARG A 131 -20.06 2.87 7.14
C ARG A 131 -20.67 3.30 8.46
N SER A 132 -20.89 2.38 9.39
CA SER A 132 -21.41 2.67 10.73
C SER A 132 -20.53 2.05 11.81
N TRP A 133 -20.48 2.67 12.99
CA TRP A 133 -19.73 2.16 14.14
C TRP A 133 -20.28 2.69 15.46
N GLN A 134 -20.00 1.94 16.53
CA GLN A 134 -20.32 2.35 17.90
C GLN A 134 -19.05 2.69 18.68
N VAL A 135 -19.11 3.76 19.48
CA VAL A 135 -18.03 4.14 20.40
C VAL A 135 -18.25 3.44 21.74
N ALA A 136 -17.49 2.36 21.98
CA ALA A 136 -17.64 1.50 23.16
C ALA A 136 -17.66 2.25 24.51
N SER A 137 -16.88 3.33 24.66
CA SER A 137 -16.84 4.11 25.91
C SER A 137 -18.10 4.93 26.19
N THR A 138 -18.92 5.21 25.16
CA THR A 138 -20.10 6.08 25.29
C THR A 138 -21.40 5.43 24.83
N GLY A 139 -21.32 4.28 24.15
CA GLY A 139 -22.46 3.62 23.51
C GLY A 139 -23.07 4.39 22.34
N ARG A 140 -22.45 5.49 21.89
CA ARG A 140 -23.00 6.30 20.78
C ARG A 140 -22.73 5.65 19.43
N ASP A 141 -23.76 5.65 18.59
CA ASP A 141 -23.69 5.18 17.21
C ASP A 141 -23.37 6.34 16.26
N PHE A 142 -22.54 6.04 15.26
CA PHE A 142 -22.14 6.95 14.20
C PHE A 142 -22.30 6.26 12.86
N SER A 143 -22.57 7.05 11.82
CA SER A 143 -22.52 6.59 10.44
C SER A 143 -22.02 7.69 9.51
N THR A 144 -21.39 7.28 8.42
CA THR A 144 -20.99 8.15 7.31
C THR A 144 -21.19 7.43 5.99
N LYS A 145 -21.58 8.17 4.96
CA LYS A 145 -21.50 7.66 3.59
C LYS A 145 -20.04 7.54 3.18
N PHE A 146 -19.74 6.58 2.32
CA PHE A 146 -18.45 6.46 1.65
C PHE A 146 -18.67 6.24 0.15
N ASN A 147 -17.68 6.62 -0.64
CA ASN A 147 -17.54 6.30 -2.05
C ASN A 147 -16.06 6.13 -2.32
N TYR A 148 -15.63 4.90 -2.56
CA TYR A 148 -14.24 4.57 -2.84
C TYR A 148 -14.12 4.04 -4.26
N GLN A 149 -13.05 4.43 -4.94
CA GLN A 149 -12.61 3.64 -6.07
C GLN A 149 -12.23 2.24 -5.58
N ALA A 150 -12.53 1.21 -6.36
CA ALA A 150 -12.19 -0.16 -6.02
C ALA A 150 -11.82 -0.97 -7.27
N VAL A 151 -10.91 -1.93 -7.10
CA VAL A 151 -10.60 -2.93 -8.12
C VAL A 151 -11.28 -4.25 -7.77
N PRO A 152 -11.74 -5.04 -8.75
CA PRO A 152 -12.16 -6.42 -8.50
C PRO A 152 -11.04 -7.24 -7.84
N ASN A 153 -11.38 -8.06 -6.85
CA ASN A 153 -10.42 -8.95 -6.17
C ASN A 153 -9.73 -9.89 -7.17
N ALA A 154 -10.41 -10.25 -8.26
CA ALA A 154 -9.85 -11.07 -9.34
C ALA A 154 -8.64 -10.43 -10.07
N TRP A 155 -8.42 -9.12 -9.92
CA TRP A 155 -7.25 -8.44 -10.49
C TRP A 155 -6.08 -8.36 -9.51
N VAL A 156 -6.32 -8.60 -8.22
CA VAL A 156 -5.29 -8.53 -7.19
C VAL A 156 -4.38 -9.76 -7.32
N ILE A 157 -3.08 -9.49 -7.48
CA ILE A 157 -2.04 -10.52 -7.50
C ILE A 157 -1.62 -10.87 -6.07
N ASP A 158 -1.51 -9.86 -5.21
CA ASP A 158 -1.03 -9.98 -3.84
C ASP A 158 -1.57 -8.83 -2.98
N ALA A 159 -1.80 -9.09 -1.70
CA ALA A 159 -2.28 -8.10 -0.73
C ALA A 159 -1.54 -8.24 0.61
N VAL A 160 -1.20 -7.10 1.20
CA VAL A 160 -0.49 -7.04 2.49
C VAL A 160 -1.18 -6.02 3.39
N VAL A 161 -1.61 -6.47 4.56
CA VAL A 161 -2.23 -5.61 5.58
C VAL A 161 -1.22 -5.28 6.67
N ILE A 162 -1.00 -3.98 6.90
CA ILE A 162 -0.09 -3.48 7.93
C ILE A 162 -0.90 -2.76 9.03
N GLY A 163 -0.71 -3.25 10.25
CA GLY A 163 -1.28 -2.71 11.48
C GLY A 163 -0.21 -2.38 12.52
N THR A 164 -0.62 -1.77 13.62
CA THR A 164 0.16 -1.86 14.87
C THR A 164 -0.16 -3.18 15.56
N LYS A 165 0.82 -3.76 16.26
CA LYS A 165 0.67 -5.08 16.91
C LYS A 165 -0.54 -5.14 17.85
N GLU A 166 -0.74 -4.10 18.65
CA GLU A 166 -1.80 -4.05 19.68
C GLU A 166 -3.05 -3.29 19.22
N GLY A 167 -2.96 -2.50 18.14
CA GLY A 167 -4.03 -1.64 17.66
C GLY A 167 -4.73 -2.14 16.40
N PHE A 168 -4.30 -3.25 15.80
CA PHE A 168 -5.00 -3.83 14.65
C PHE A 168 -6.42 -4.25 15.03
N ALA A 169 -7.40 -3.69 14.34
CA ALA A 169 -8.81 -3.87 14.67
C ALA A 169 -9.67 -4.31 13.48
N TYR A 170 -9.27 -3.94 12.25
CA TYR A 170 -10.08 -4.20 11.05
C TYR A 170 -9.21 -4.48 9.85
N ASN A 171 -9.58 -5.51 9.10
CA ASN A 171 -8.99 -5.81 7.81
C ASN A 171 -9.69 -5.00 6.71
N PRO A 172 -8.95 -4.23 5.89
CA PRO A 172 -9.53 -3.49 4.77
C PRO A 172 -9.99 -4.41 3.62
N PHE A 173 -9.50 -5.65 3.55
CA PHE A 173 -9.76 -6.59 2.47
C PHE A 173 -10.61 -7.78 2.93
N GLY A 174 -11.16 -8.52 1.97
CA GLY A 174 -11.73 -9.84 2.22
C GLY A 174 -10.64 -10.84 2.58
N SER A 175 -10.97 -11.83 3.41
CA SER A 175 -9.99 -12.80 3.93
C SER A 175 -9.30 -13.65 2.85
N ALA A 176 -9.89 -13.71 1.64
CA ALA A 176 -9.28 -14.37 0.50
C ALA A 176 -8.07 -13.62 -0.05
N LEU A 177 -7.95 -12.31 0.18
CA LEU A 177 -6.78 -11.51 -0.22
C LEU A 177 -5.73 -11.47 0.88
N ASP A 178 -6.15 -11.16 2.11
CA ASP A 178 -5.31 -11.24 3.29
C ASP A 178 -6.19 -11.53 4.51
N ALA A 179 -5.97 -12.64 5.21
CA ALA A 179 -6.71 -13.02 6.39
C ALA A 179 -6.11 -12.50 7.71
N GLY A 180 -4.96 -11.82 7.65
CA GLY A 180 -4.22 -11.37 8.82
C GLY A 180 -3.70 -9.95 8.69
N PHE A 181 -2.59 -9.70 9.38
CA PHE A 181 -1.84 -8.46 9.30
C PHE A 181 -0.39 -8.69 9.74
N THR A 182 0.49 -7.77 9.37
CA THR A 182 1.88 -7.67 9.87
C THR A 182 2.12 -6.28 10.46
N TYR A 183 3.29 -6.07 11.09
CA TYR A 183 3.57 -4.83 11.83
C TYR A 183 5.06 -4.47 11.89
N CYS A 184 5.35 -3.18 12.01
CA CYS A 184 6.69 -2.66 12.39
C CYS A 184 6.69 -1.98 13.77
N ALA A 185 5.51 -1.75 14.35
CA ALA A 185 5.30 -0.99 15.58
C ALA A 185 4.36 -1.73 16.53
N VAL A 186 4.63 -1.67 17.84
CA VAL A 186 3.75 -2.25 18.86
C VAL A 186 2.43 -1.47 18.94
N ASN A 187 2.50 -0.14 19.00
CA ASN A 187 1.38 0.79 19.01
C ASN A 187 1.76 2.07 18.23
N SER A 188 0.85 3.06 18.17
CA SER A 188 1.05 4.29 17.40
C SER A 188 2.23 5.16 17.87
N ASP A 189 2.61 5.03 19.15
CA ASP A 189 3.62 5.86 19.78
C ASP A 189 5.01 5.20 19.77
N ASP A 190 5.10 3.94 19.33
CA ASP A 190 6.34 3.16 19.30
C ASP A 190 7.34 3.73 18.28
N THR A 191 8.31 4.51 18.76
CA THR A 191 9.36 5.12 17.94
C THR A 191 10.41 4.11 17.46
N SER A 192 10.43 2.88 17.98
CA SER A 192 11.34 1.84 17.48
C SER A 192 10.98 1.36 16.07
N ARG A 193 9.86 1.81 15.51
CA ARG A 193 9.39 1.49 14.14
C ARG A 193 10.30 2.01 13.03
N TYR A 194 11.11 3.04 13.29
CA TYR A 194 11.99 3.61 12.29
C TYR A 194 13.16 2.67 11.96
N GLY A 195 13.54 2.62 10.67
CA GLY A 195 14.58 1.71 10.19
C GLY A 195 14.17 0.24 10.12
N LYS A 196 12.90 -0.08 10.40
CA LYS A 196 12.34 -1.43 10.31
C LYS A 196 11.50 -1.61 9.06
N ALA A 197 11.29 -2.88 8.70
CA ALA A 197 10.46 -3.33 7.62
C ALA A 197 9.69 -4.59 8.02
N VAL A 198 8.70 -4.94 7.21
CA VAL A 198 8.12 -6.28 7.17
C VAL A 198 8.76 -7.01 6.00
N ARG A 199 9.21 -8.24 6.20
CA ARG A 199 9.88 -9.03 5.16
C ARG A 199 9.17 -10.34 4.95
N ARG A 200 8.78 -10.65 3.70
CA ARG A 200 8.15 -11.93 3.40
C ARG A 200 9.13 -13.07 3.70
N LYS A 201 8.65 -14.11 4.38
CA LYS A 201 9.41 -15.31 4.71
C LYS A 201 9.74 -16.05 3.41
N ALA A 202 10.85 -16.77 3.43
CA ALA A 202 11.26 -17.62 2.32
C ALA A 202 11.29 -19.09 2.76
N ASN A 203 10.85 -19.98 1.87
CA ASN A 203 11.07 -21.41 1.98
C ASN A 203 12.55 -21.73 1.75
N THR A 204 12.96 -22.96 2.10
CA THR A 204 14.34 -23.44 1.93
C THR A 204 14.81 -23.41 0.47
N ASP A 205 13.91 -23.52 -0.49
CA ASP A 205 14.19 -23.47 -1.94
C ASP A 205 14.26 -22.04 -2.51
N GLY A 206 14.12 -21.02 -1.65
CA GLY A 206 14.14 -19.61 -1.99
C GLY A 206 12.83 -19.06 -2.56
N THR A 207 11.76 -19.85 -2.61
CA THR A 207 10.42 -19.32 -2.92
C THR A 207 9.87 -18.52 -1.74
N LEU A 208 9.06 -17.50 -2.01
CA LEU A 208 8.43 -16.71 -0.95
C LEU A 208 7.20 -17.43 -0.41
N VAL A 209 7.00 -17.34 0.90
CA VAL A 209 5.79 -17.87 1.57
C VAL A 209 4.64 -16.91 1.32
N ASP A 210 3.53 -17.46 0.84
CA ASP A 210 2.30 -16.73 0.60
C ASP A 210 1.11 -17.65 0.90
N THR A 211 0.36 -17.30 1.95
CA THR A 211 -0.82 -18.04 2.40
C THR A 211 -2.05 -17.14 2.41
N ASN A 212 -1.98 -15.99 1.72
CA ASN A 212 -2.94 -14.89 1.81
C ASN A 212 -3.20 -14.52 3.29
N ASN A 213 -2.15 -14.48 4.10
CA ASN A 213 -2.25 -14.12 5.52
C ASN A 213 -0.93 -13.48 5.99
N SER A 214 -0.92 -12.15 6.07
CA SER A 214 0.28 -11.39 6.43
C SER A 214 0.92 -11.79 7.76
N THR A 215 0.14 -12.32 8.71
CA THR A 215 0.66 -12.81 10.00
C THR A 215 1.53 -14.06 9.83
N ASN A 216 1.16 -14.93 8.89
CA ASN A 216 1.91 -16.14 8.59
C ASN A 216 3.07 -15.88 7.63
N ASP A 217 2.89 -14.94 6.71
CA ASP A 217 3.75 -14.79 5.54
C ASP A 217 4.94 -13.87 5.79
N PHE A 218 4.87 -12.97 6.77
CA PHE A 218 5.91 -11.97 7.01
C PHE A 218 6.62 -12.12 8.35
N GLU A 219 7.92 -11.80 8.35
CA GLU A 219 8.69 -11.45 9.54
C GLU A 219 8.43 -9.97 9.87
N PRO A 220 7.78 -9.66 11.01
CA PRO A 220 7.46 -8.29 11.38
C PRO A 220 8.67 -7.59 12.02
N ALA A 221 8.74 -6.27 11.88
CA ALA A 221 9.66 -5.41 12.62
C ALA A 221 11.16 -5.79 12.48
N VAL A 222 11.56 -6.29 11.31
CA VAL A 222 12.95 -6.69 11.01
C VAL A 222 13.72 -5.57 10.31
N ALA A 223 15.04 -5.72 10.19
CA ALA A 223 15.83 -4.84 9.33
C ALA A 223 15.39 -4.98 7.87
N ALA A 224 15.29 -3.85 7.16
CA ALA A 224 15.00 -3.85 5.73
C ALA A 224 16.08 -4.62 4.95
N SER A 225 15.69 -5.39 3.93
CA SER A 225 16.66 -6.15 3.11
C SER A 225 17.66 -5.27 2.35
N LEU A 226 17.33 -3.99 2.14
CA LEU A 226 18.22 -2.99 1.55
C LEU A 226 19.24 -2.40 2.54
N ALA A 227 19.10 -2.69 3.84
CA ALA A 227 20.05 -2.24 4.85
C ALA A 227 21.37 -3.02 4.68
N LYS A 228 22.35 -2.35 4.08
CA LYS A 228 23.75 -2.75 4.00
C LYS A 228 24.61 -1.76 4.76
#